data_AF-A0A0T0PZ27-F1
#
_entry.id   AF-A0A0T0PZ27-F1
#
_cell.length_a   1.000
_cell.length_b   1.000
_cell.length_c   1.000
_cell.angle_alpha   90.00
_cell.angle_beta   90.00
_cell.angle_gamma   90.00
#
_symmetry.space_group_name_H-M   'P 1'
#
loop_
_entity.id
_entity.type
_entity.pdbx_description
1 polymer ?
#
loop_
_entity_poly.entity_id
_entity_poly.type
_entity_poly.pdbx_seq_one_letter_code
_entity_poly.pdbx_strand_id
1 'polypeptide(L)'
;MSPASAADRLTSAVVTGPTGTVWDTTVNGFYTLFLQTPGLGDFLNPNDEAINFETTPGGNGFLLAGDGFRPGEVADSDPFYDIVLSFASGNTLSGQYTPLTNTFVGGSSYTTGGFTYSLAEFSYRRNLGNSVSQYVAVPGGDGNDYSGNVRLDVVAAAGVPEPATWGLMILGFGAVGGSMRRRKSVLATA
;
A
#
# COMPACT_ATOMS: atom_id res chain seq x y z
N MET A 1 9.97 -20.89 -13.85
CA MET A 1 9.39 -19.72 -14.55
C MET A 1 9.22 -18.66 -13.46
N SER A 2 10.11 -17.65 -13.42
CA SER A 2 10.04 -16.62 -12.38
C SER A 2 8.72 -15.87 -12.52
N PRO A 3 7.97 -15.57 -11.43
CA PRO A 3 6.78 -14.74 -11.55
C PRO A 3 7.19 -13.38 -12.16
N ALA A 4 6.41 -12.91 -13.13
CA ALA A 4 6.60 -11.58 -13.70
C ALA A 4 6.47 -10.56 -12.55
N SER A 5 7.46 -9.67 -12.39
CA SER A 5 7.44 -8.60 -11.39
C SER A 5 6.19 -7.73 -11.59
N ALA A 6 5.50 -7.38 -10.52
CA ALA A 6 4.47 -6.35 -10.60
C ALA A 6 5.18 -4.99 -10.64
N ALA A 7 4.74 -4.13 -11.55
CA ALA A 7 5.56 -3.13 -12.22
C ALA A 7 5.90 -1.85 -11.43
N ASP A 8 5.67 -1.81 -10.12
CA ASP A 8 5.93 -0.61 -9.32
C ASP A 8 6.72 -0.95 -8.07
N ARG A 9 7.53 0.01 -7.64
CA ARG A 9 8.55 -0.18 -6.63
C ARG A 9 8.32 0.72 -5.44
N LEU A 10 8.30 0.14 -4.26
CA LEU A 10 8.21 0.88 -3.00
C LEU A 10 9.55 1.57 -2.73
N THR A 11 9.53 2.88 -2.53
CA THR A 11 10.72 3.73 -2.36
C THR A 11 10.82 4.40 -1.00
N SER A 12 9.70 4.56 -0.29
CA SER A 12 9.73 5.00 1.11
C SER A 12 8.46 4.61 1.87
N ALA A 13 8.58 4.59 3.20
CA ALA A 13 7.46 4.53 4.12
C ALA A 13 7.59 5.65 5.16
N VAL A 14 6.46 6.25 5.52
CA VAL A 14 6.35 7.24 6.58
C VAL A 14 5.17 6.85 7.46
N VAL A 15 5.36 6.82 8.78
CA VAL A 15 4.31 6.68 9.78
C VAL A 15 4.24 7.97 10.58
N THR A 16 3.04 8.50 10.80
CA THR A 16 2.84 9.75 11.55
C THR A 16 1.80 9.58 12.62
N GLY A 17 1.97 10.30 13.74
CA GLY A 17 0.97 10.43 14.78
C GLY A 17 0.48 11.88 14.95
N PRO A 18 -0.74 12.09 15.47
CA PRO A 18 -1.33 13.41 15.69
C PRO A 18 -0.56 14.32 16.66
N THR A 19 0.32 13.77 17.51
CA THR A 19 1.19 14.57 18.38
C THR A 19 2.41 15.15 17.65
N GLY A 20 2.56 14.87 16.34
CA GLY A 20 3.68 15.33 15.52
C GLY A 20 4.86 14.37 15.49
N THR A 21 4.69 13.15 16.00
CA THR A 21 5.61 12.04 15.82
C THR A 21 5.64 11.63 14.35
N VAL A 22 6.84 11.43 13.80
CA VAL A 22 7.05 11.07 12.39
C VAL A 22 8.18 10.06 12.32
N TRP A 23 7.87 8.85 11.90
CA TRP A 23 8.84 7.83 11.55
C TRP A 23 8.96 7.69 10.05
N ASP A 24 10.17 7.66 9.50
CA ASP A 24 10.36 7.50 8.07
C ASP A 24 11.62 6.73 7.69
N THR A 25 11.63 6.23 6.46
CA THR A 25 12.74 5.43 5.90
C THR A 25 13.70 6.28 5.05
N THR A 26 13.62 7.61 5.03
CA THR A 26 14.33 8.40 4.01
C THR A 26 15.06 9.63 4.53
N VAL A 27 14.59 10.29 5.58
CA VAL A 27 15.21 11.47 6.20
C VAL A 27 14.61 11.73 7.59
N ASN A 28 15.19 11.17 8.65
CA ASN A 28 15.23 11.91 9.91
C ASN A 28 16.39 11.46 10.81
N GLY A 29 17.03 12.42 11.47
CA GLY A 29 17.98 12.15 12.55
C GLY A 29 17.29 11.74 13.87
N PHE A 30 15.98 11.47 13.84
CA PHE A 30 15.11 11.18 14.98
C PHE A 30 13.90 10.35 14.56
N TYR A 31 13.44 9.40 15.40
CA TYR A 31 12.28 8.53 15.10
C TYR A 31 12.46 7.70 13.82
N THR A 32 13.61 7.07 13.68
CA THR A 32 13.96 6.15 12.59
C THR A 32 12.87 5.09 12.31
N LEU A 33 12.54 4.82 11.03
CA LEU A 33 11.67 3.71 10.60
C LEU A 33 12.43 2.69 9.76
N PHE A 34 12.43 1.45 10.23
CA PHE A 34 12.93 0.30 9.48
C PHE A 34 11.79 -0.47 8.84
N LEU A 35 12.01 -0.87 7.59
CA LEU A 35 11.11 -1.71 6.82
C LEU A 35 11.83 -2.98 6.36
N GLN A 36 11.29 -4.14 6.71
CA GLN A 36 11.87 -5.44 6.36
C GLN A 36 10.86 -6.32 5.60
N THR A 37 11.29 -6.93 4.49
CA THR A 37 10.52 -7.99 3.80
C THR A 37 10.71 -9.35 4.46
N PRO A 38 9.65 -10.03 4.92
CA PRO A 38 9.75 -11.41 5.40
C PRO A 38 10.18 -12.37 4.28
N GLY A 39 11.14 -13.25 4.56
CA GLY A 39 11.47 -14.38 3.69
C GLY A 39 12.47 -14.12 2.55
N LEU A 40 13.01 -12.91 2.41
CA LEU A 40 14.04 -12.57 1.38
C LEU A 40 15.45 -12.32 1.95
N GLY A 41 15.69 -12.65 3.22
CA GLY A 41 16.95 -12.39 3.92
C GLY A 41 16.90 -11.13 4.81
N ASP A 42 17.88 -11.00 5.69
CA ASP A 42 17.96 -10.07 6.83
C ASP A 42 18.10 -8.59 6.45
N PHE A 43 17.15 -8.04 5.70
CA PHE A 43 17.16 -6.62 5.32
C PHE A 43 16.22 -5.84 6.23
N LEU A 44 16.69 -5.59 7.45
CA LEU A 44 16.28 -4.39 8.19
C LEU A 44 16.99 -3.20 7.54
N ASN A 45 16.42 -2.00 7.58
CA ASN A 45 17.02 -0.79 6.99
C ASN A 45 17.71 0.08 8.07
N PRO A 46 18.75 -0.40 8.79
CA PRO A 46 19.22 0.18 10.05
C PRO A 46 19.72 1.64 9.95
N ASN A 47 19.96 2.13 8.74
CA ASN A 47 20.59 3.42 8.48
C ASN A 47 19.63 4.45 7.87
N ASP A 48 18.31 4.18 7.86
CA ASP A 48 17.30 5.06 7.23
C ASP A 48 17.61 5.39 5.76
N GLU A 49 18.21 4.44 5.05
CA GLU A 49 18.53 4.59 3.62
C GLU A 49 17.28 4.45 2.77
N ALA A 50 17.28 5.05 1.58
CA ALA A 50 16.17 4.88 0.65
C ALA A 50 15.93 3.39 0.34
N ILE A 51 14.69 2.94 0.50
CA ILE A 51 14.30 1.56 0.23
C ILE A 51 14.02 1.37 -1.27
N ASN A 52 14.11 0.13 -1.75
CA ASN A 52 14.01 -0.17 -3.18
C ASN A 52 13.40 -1.55 -3.41
N PHE A 53 12.14 -1.74 -3.02
CA PHE A 53 11.46 -3.03 -3.07
C PHE A 53 10.52 -3.16 -4.26
N GLU A 54 10.87 -4.02 -5.21
CA GLU A 54 10.00 -4.39 -6.33
C GLU A 54 8.81 -5.19 -5.82
N THR A 55 7.60 -4.79 -6.20
CA THR A 55 6.40 -5.54 -5.83
C THR A 55 6.19 -6.76 -6.73
N THR A 56 5.41 -7.72 -6.25
CA THR A 56 4.99 -8.89 -7.01
C THR A 56 3.47 -9.01 -7.02
N PRO A 57 2.85 -9.63 -8.05
CA PRO A 57 1.43 -9.88 -8.02
C PRO A 57 1.06 -10.75 -6.80
N GLY A 58 0.00 -10.36 -6.08
CA GLY A 58 -0.40 -10.94 -4.80
C GLY A 58 -0.03 -10.06 -3.61
N GLY A 59 0.09 -10.69 -2.44
CA GLY A 59 0.38 -10.01 -1.19
C GLY A 59 1.88 -9.75 -1.01
N ASN A 60 2.24 -8.49 -0.75
CA ASN A 60 3.59 -8.05 -0.41
C ASN A 60 3.56 -7.57 1.05
N GLY A 61 4.15 -8.37 1.95
CA GLY A 61 4.17 -8.08 3.38
C GLY A 61 5.51 -7.49 3.81
N PHE A 62 5.46 -6.58 4.78
CA PHE A 62 6.64 -5.97 5.38
C PHE A 62 6.44 -5.82 6.89
N LEU A 63 7.52 -5.97 7.65
CA LEU A 63 7.59 -5.64 9.07
C LEU A 63 8.08 -4.20 9.21
N LEU A 64 7.48 -3.49 10.16
CA LEU A 64 7.83 -2.14 10.55
C LEU A 64 8.48 -2.20 11.94
N ALA A 65 9.58 -1.48 12.12
CA ALA A 65 10.14 -1.18 13.43
C ALA A 65 10.51 0.30 13.46
N GLY A 66 10.03 1.06 14.43
CA GLY A 66 10.44 2.46 14.58
C GLY A 66 10.86 2.81 15.99
N ASP A 67 11.82 3.73 16.09
CA ASP A 67 12.47 4.08 17.35
C ASP A 67 11.47 4.71 18.33
N GLY A 68 11.77 4.58 19.61
CA GLY A 68 11.03 5.23 20.69
C GLY A 68 11.19 6.76 20.73
N PHE A 69 10.76 7.36 21.85
CA PHE A 69 10.96 8.78 22.13
C PHE A 69 12.44 9.11 22.35
N ARG A 70 12.84 10.34 22.02
CA ARG A 70 14.23 10.80 22.16
C ARG A 70 14.68 10.83 23.63
N PRO A 71 15.99 10.89 23.92
CA PRO A 71 16.49 11.05 25.28
C PRO A 71 15.86 12.25 25.97
N GLY A 72 15.24 12.03 27.14
CA GLY A 72 14.62 13.09 27.93
C GLY A 72 13.23 13.51 27.45
N GLU A 73 12.74 12.94 26.34
CA GLU A 73 11.34 13.03 25.94
C GLU A 73 10.57 11.84 26.51
N VAL A 74 9.48 12.13 27.22
CA VAL A 74 8.53 11.12 27.67
C VAL A 74 7.16 11.62 27.27
N ALA A 75 6.55 10.92 26.32
CA ALA A 75 5.19 11.18 25.87
C ALA A 75 4.39 9.88 25.84
N ASP A 76 3.07 10.02 25.87
CA ASP A 76 2.17 8.90 25.63
C ASP A 76 2.18 8.55 24.14
N SER A 77 1.91 7.28 23.82
CA SER A 77 1.67 6.87 22.45
C SER A 77 0.47 7.59 21.84
N ASP A 78 0.55 7.86 20.55
CA ASP A 78 -0.56 8.45 19.82
C ASP A 78 -1.80 7.54 19.80
N PRO A 79 -3.01 8.13 19.77
CA PRO A 79 -4.27 7.39 19.71
C PRO A 79 -4.48 6.67 18.37
N PHE A 80 -3.82 7.13 17.30
CA PHE A 80 -3.80 6.51 15.98
C PHE A 80 -2.52 6.87 15.24
N TYR A 81 -2.19 6.08 14.23
CA TYR A 81 -1.08 6.30 13.32
C TYR A 81 -1.58 6.30 11.89
N ASP A 82 -1.07 7.20 11.07
CA ASP A 82 -1.25 7.19 9.62
C ASP A 82 0.02 6.67 8.96
N ILE A 83 -0.11 5.79 7.96
CA ILE A 83 1.00 5.37 7.10
C ILE A 83 0.86 6.00 5.72
N VAL A 84 1.99 6.34 5.11
CA VAL A 84 2.13 6.69 3.70
C VAL A 84 3.28 5.88 3.11
N LEU A 85 2.97 5.09 2.09
CA LEU A 85 3.92 4.35 1.27
C LEU A 85 4.07 5.09 -0.06
N SER A 86 5.30 5.38 -0.46
CA SER A 86 5.59 6.07 -1.72
C SER A 86 6.22 5.13 -2.72
N PHE A 87 5.83 5.28 -3.99
CA PHE A 87 6.28 4.42 -5.07
C PHE A 87 7.08 5.17 -6.12
N ALA A 88 7.92 4.45 -6.86
CA ALA A 88 8.73 4.98 -7.95
C ALA A 88 7.89 5.60 -9.08
N SER A 89 6.64 5.14 -9.27
CA SER A 89 5.69 5.76 -10.19
C SER A 89 5.17 7.15 -9.76
N GLY A 90 5.49 7.60 -8.54
CA GLY A 90 4.96 8.82 -7.93
C GLY A 90 3.59 8.65 -7.26
N ASN A 91 3.01 7.45 -7.30
CA ASN A 91 1.79 7.13 -6.57
C ASN A 91 2.08 6.86 -5.09
N THR A 92 1.04 6.97 -4.26
CA THR A 92 1.13 6.68 -2.83
C THR A 92 -0.01 5.78 -2.37
N LEU A 93 0.26 4.98 -1.34
CA LEU A 93 -0.78 4.33 -0.55
C LEU A 93 -0.73 4.83 0.87
N SER A 94 -1.88 5.28 1.38
CA SER A 94 -2.09 5.62 2.77
C SER A 94 -3.16 4.79 3.44
N GLY A 95 -3.12 4.77 4.77
CA GLY A 95 -4.18 4.27 5.64
C GLY A 95 -3.90 4.56 7.11
N GLN A 96 -4.88 4.29 7.97
CA GLN A 96 -4.81 4.63 9.39
C GLN A 96 -4.93 3.38 10.27
N TYR A 97 -4.23 3.38 11.40
CA TYR A 97 -4.31 2.33 12.41
C TYR A 97 -4.58 2.91 13.81
N THR A 98 -5.53 2.33 14.53
CA THR A 98 -5.87 2.68 15.92
C THR A 98 -5.38 1.57 16.87
N PRO A 99 -4.31 1.80 17.66
CA PRO A 99 -3.76 0.80 18.59
C PRO A 99 -4.75 0.31 19.63
N LEU A 100 -5.55 1.23 20.21
CA LEU A 100 -6.47 0.95 21.31
C LEU A 100 -7.50 -0.13 20.95
N THR A 101 -8.02 -0.07 19.72
CA THR A 101 -9.05 -1.01 19.21
C THR A 101 -8.46 -2.08 18.30
N ASN A 102 -7.15 -2.08 18.08
CA ASN A 102 -6.48 -2.95 17.11
C ASN A 102 -7.08 -2.86 15.69
N THR A 103 -7.39 -1.65 15.22
CA THR A 103 -8.18 -1.50 13.99
C THR A 103 -7.39 -0.80 12.90
N PHE A 104 -7.26 -1.43 11.75
CA PHE A 104 -6.85 -0.79 10.50
C PHE A 104 -8.09 -0.19 9.83
N VAL A 105 -8.06 1.11 9.56
CA VAL A 105 -9.16 1.89 8.97
C VAL A 105 -8.70 2.47 7.65
N GLY A 106 -9.33 1.99 6.57
CA GLY A 106 -9.21 2.58 5.24
C GLY A 106 -7.82 2.46 4.62
N GLY A 107 -7.65 1.49 3.72
CA GLY A 107 -6.52 1.47 2.80
C GLY A 107 -6.88 2.15 1.50
N SER A 108 -6.07 3.10 1.07
CA SER A 108 -6.17 3.65 -0.29
C SER A 108 -5.73 2.62 -1.34
N SER A 109 -5.99 2.93 -2.61
CA SER A 109 -5.57 2.13 -3.75
C SER A 109 -5.26 3.02 -4.96
N TYR A 110 -4.37 2.57 -5.83
CA TYR A 110 -4.12 3.18 -7.13
C TYR A 110 -3.92 2.11 -8.21
N THR A 111 -4.06 2.48 -9.48
CA THR A 111 -3.84 1.57 -10.61
C THR A 111 -2.74 2.12 -11.50
N THR A 112 -1.70 1.31 -11.75
CA THR A 112 -0.62 1.64 -12.69
C THR A 112 -0.12 0.36 -13.36
N GLY A 113 0.40 0.46 -14.59
CA GLY A 113 1.01 -0.68 -15.29
C GLY A 113 0.09 -1.90 -15.46
N GLY A 114 -1.24 -1.71 -15.48
CA GLY A 114 -2.21 -2.80 -15.56
C GLY A 114 -2.46 -3.56 -14.25
N PHE A 115 -1.93 -3.07 -13.13
CA PHE A 115 -2.16 -3.63 -11.80
C PHE A 115 -2.80 -2.59 -10.88
N THR A 116 -3.69 -3.05 -10.01
CA THR A 116 -4.23 -2.26 -8.89
C THR A 116 -3.48 -2.63 -7.63
N TYR A 117 -2.93 -1.60 -7.00
CA TYR A 117 -2.19 -1.64 -5.75
C TYR A 117 -3.13 -1.15 -4.66
N SER A 118 -3.22 -1.89 -3.56
CA SER A 118 -4.07 -1.51 -2.43
C SER A 118 -3.36 -1.78 -1.12
N LEU A 119 -3.53 -0.86 -0.16
CA LEU A 119 -3.07 -1.08 1.20
C LEU A 119 -4.09 -1.99 1.89
N ALA A 120 -3.69 -3.23 2.15
CA ALA A 120 -4.59 -4.25 2.66
C ALA A 120 -4.49 -4.41 4.18
N GLU A 121 -3.37 -4.00 4.77
CA GLU A 121 -3.14 -4.08 6.20
C GLU A 121 -2.11 -3.04 6.64
N PHE A 122 -2.33 -2.47 7.82
CA PHE A 122 -1.34 -1.67 8.53
C PHE A 122 -1.59 -1.81 10.04
N SER A 123 -0.53 -2.09 10.78
CA SER A 123 -0.50 -2.02 12.23
C SER A 123 0.77 -1.31 12.70
N TYR A 124 0.68 -0.60 13.83
CA TYR A 124 1.82 0.07 14.44
C TYR A 124 1.56 0.31 15.92
N ARG A 125 2.38 -0.27 16.78
CA ARG A 125 2.18 -0.24 18.23
C ARG A 125 3.49 -0.07 18.96
N ARG A 126 3.44 0.70 20.05
CA ARG A 126 4.53 0.74 21.01
C ARG A 126 4.54 -0.53 21.85
N ASN A 127 5.71 -1.11 22.03
CA ASN A 127 5.92 -2.32 22.83
C ASN A 127 7.00 -2.08 23.86
N LEU A 128 7.04 -2.94 24.88
CA LEU A 128 8.14 -2.97 25.83
C LEU A 128 9.34 -3.62 25.13
N GLY A 129 10.41 -2.85 24.92
CA GLY A 129 11.63 -3.32 24.28
C GLY A 129 12.24 -2.30 23.35
N ASN A 130 13.58 -2.29 23.32
CA ASN A 130 14.40 -1.43 22.49
C ASN A 130 15.08 -2.30 21.41
N SER A 131 14.35 -2.54 20.33
CA SER A 131 14.77 -3.32 19.17
C SER A 131 15.41 -2.49 18.05
N VAL A 132 15.25 -1.17 18.08
CA VAL A 132 15.69 -0.20 17.07
C VAL A 132 16.98 0.48 17.50
N SER A 133 17.09 0.95 18.74
CA SER A 133 18.32 1.66 19.17
C SER A 133 19.56 0.76 19.23
N GLN A 134 19.44 -0.57 19.11
CA GLN A 134 20.60 -1.46 18.89
C GLN A 134 21.23 -1.31 17.49
N TYR A 135 20.48 -0.77 16.53
CA TYR A 135 20.90 -0.61 15.13
C TYR A 135 21.23 0.84 14.78
N VAL A 136 20.80 1.81 15.60
CA VAL A 136 21.10 3.24 15.42
C VAL A 136 22.25 3.65 16.36
N ALA A 137 23.31 4.24 15.81
CA ALA A 137 24.50 4.66 16.59
C ALA A 137 24.30 5.96 17.41
N VAL A 138 23.06 6.45 17.55
CA VAL A 138 22.72 7.63 18.35
C VAL A 138 22.33 7.15 19.75
N PRO A 139 23.11 7.49 20.80
CA PRO A 139 22.81 7.04 22.14
C PRO A 139 21.51 7.64 22.65
N GLY A 140 20.58 6.75 22.98
CA GLY A 140 19.47 7.03 23.87
C GLY A 140 18.17 7.29 23.12
N GLY A 141 17.15 6.66 23.68
CA GLY A 141 15.74 6.91 23.53
C GLY A 141 15.07 6.38 24.79
N ASP A 142 13.75 6.41 24.88
CA ASP A 142 13.06 5.60 25.87
C ASP A 142 13.22 4.09 25.54
N GLY A 143 13.06 3.23 26.53
CA GLY A 143 13.31 1.79 26.37
C GLY A 143 12.26 1.02 25.55
N ASN A 144 11.42 1.72 24.80
CA ASN A 144 10.19 1.20 24.21
C ASN A 144 10.04 1.69 22.77
N ASP A 145 10.13 0.75 21.85
CA ASP A 145 10.00 1.02 20.43
C ASP A 145 8.62 0.69 19.89
N TYR A 146 8.43 1.12 18.65
CA TYR A 146 7.28 0.77 17.86
C TYR A 146 7.58 -0.42 16.96
N SER A 147 6.60 -1.31 16.83
CA SER A 147 6.63 -2.36 15.83
C SER A 147 5.26 -2.59 15.22
N GLY A 148 5.26 -3.18 14.04
CA GLY A 148 4.05 -3.43 13.31
C GLY A 148 4.30 -4.11 11.98
N ASN A 149 3.29 -4.09 11.13
CA ASN A 149 3.36 -4.69 9.83
C ASN A 149 2.54 -3.89 8.83
N VAL A 150 2.90 -4.04 7.56
CA VAL A 150 2.15 -3.49 6.44
C VAL A 150 2.04 -4.54 5.36
N ARG A 151 0.86 -4.65 4.75
CA ARG A 151 0.64 -5.57 3.63
C ARG A 151 -0.04 -4.83 2.48
N LEU A 152 0.51 -5.03 1.30
CA LEU A 152 -0.01 -4.50 0.05
C LEU A 152 -0.53 -5.65 -0.80
N ASP A 153 -1.69 -5.47 -1.40
CA ASP A 153 -2.20 -6.39 -2.41
C ASP A 153 -2.07 -5.77 -3.79
N VAL A 154 -1.43 -6.53 -4.69
CA VAL A 154 -1.22 -6.15 -6.09
C VAL A 154 -1.97 -7.13 -6.98
N VAL A 155 -3.06 -6.67 -7.59
CA VAL A 155 -3.97 -7.51 -8.37
C VAL A 155 -4.04 -7.00 -9.79
N ALA A 156 -4.13 -7.89 -10.78
CA ALA A 156 -4.34 -7.49 -12.16
C ALA A 156 -5.59 -6.60 -12.26
N ALA A 157 -5.45 -5.40 -12.84
CA ALA A 157 -6.58 -4.52 -13.06
C ALA A 157 -7.49 -5.20 -14.09
N ALA A 158 -8.73 -5.51 -13.69
CA ALA A 158 -9.72 -6.02 -14.63
C ALA A 158 -9.98 -4.94 -15.68
N GLY A 159 -9.63 -5.22 -16.94
CA GLY A 159 -9.94 -4.32 -18.05
C GLY A 159 -11.46 -4.17 -18.14
N VAL A 160 -11.96 -2.95 -17.91
CA VAL A 160 -13.34 -2.61 -18.27
C VAL A 160 -13.42 -2.72 -19.79
N PRO A 161 -14.34 -3.52 -20.36
CA PRO A 161 -14.51 -3.59 -21.80
C PRO A 161 -14.70 -2.17 -22.33
N GLU A 162 -13.81 -1.75 -23.23
CA GLU A 162 -13.75 -0.36 -23.68
C GLU A 162 -15.11 0.07 -24.25
N PRO A 163 -15.48 1.36 -24.16
CA PRO A 163 -16.72 1.87 -24.74
C PRO A 163 -16.94 1.48 -26.21
N ALA A 164 -15.85 1.27 -26.96
CA ALA A 164 -15.88 0.75 -28.32
C ALA A 164 -16.42 -0.68 -28.42
N THR A 165 -16.10 -1.55 -27.46
CA THR A 165 -16.63 -2.92 -27.39
C THR A 165 -18.15 -2.91 -27.16
N TRP A 166 -18.62 -2.05 -26.25
CA TRP A 166 -20.05 -1.83 -26.05
C TRP A 166 -20.71 -1.26 -27.31
N GLY A 167 -20.06 -0.29 -27.95
CA GLY A 167 -20.50 0.29 -29.21
C GLY A 167 -20.66 -0.74 -30.32
N LEU A 168 -19.67 -1.61 -30.53
CA LEU A 168 -19.71 -2.69 -31.53
C LEU A 168 -20.81 -3.72 -31.24
N MET A 169 -21.03 -4.08 -29.97
CA MET A 169 -22.12 -4.97 -29.60
C MET A 169 -23.49 -4.35 -29.89
N ILE A 170 -23.70 -3.09 -29.50
CA ILE A 170 -24.94 -2.35 -29.77
C ILE A 170 -25.17 -2.23 -31.28
N LEU A 171 -24.12 -1.90 -32.04
CA LEU A 171 -24.19 -1.77 -33.50
C LEU A 171 -24.51 -3.11 -34.16
N GLY A 172 -23.89 -4.21 -33.71
CA GLY A 172 -24.19 -5.56 -34.17
C GLY A 172 -25.64 -5.97 -33.90
N PHE A 173 -26.12 -5.79 -32.66
CA PHE A 173 -27.52 -6.06 -32.31
C PHE A 173 -28.50 -5.14 -33.07
N GLY A 174 -28.14 -3.88 -33.26
CA GLY A 174 -28.90 -2.91 -34.04
C GLY A 174 -29.03 -3.32 -35.51
N ALA A 175 -27.94 -3.82 -36.11
CA ALA A 175 -27.94 -4.32 -37.49
C ALA A 175 -28.84 -5.55 -37.64
N VAL A 176 -28.75 -6.51 -36.71
CA VAL A 176 -29.62 -7.70 -36.70
C VAL A 176 -31.09 -7.31 -36.53
N GLY A 177 -31.42 -6.52 -35.51
CA GLY A 177 -32.78 -6.06 -35.26
C GLY A 177 -33.37 -5.22 -36.41
N GLY A 178 -32.56 -4.37 -37.02
CA GLY A 178 -32.91 -3.60 -38.22
C GLY A 178 -33.22 -4.48 -39.42
N SER A 179 -32.42 -5.53 -39.65
CA SER A 179 -32.64 -6.48 -40.73
C SER A 179 -33.95 -7.27 -40.56
N MET A 180 -34.30 -7.65 -39.33
CA MET A 180 -35.54 -8.37 -39.01
C MET A 180 -36.77 -7.48 -39.19
N ARG A 181 -36.71 -6.20 -38.80
CA ARG A 181 -37.81 -5.24 -39.01
C ARG A 181 -38.09 -5.00 -40.50
N ARG A 182 -37.06 -4.98 -41.34
CA ARG A 182 -37.22 -4.74 -42.79
C ARG A 182 -37.94 -5.88 -43.52
N ARG A 183 -37.94 -7.12 -42.99
CA ARG A 183 -38.56 -8.29 -43.64
C ARG A 183 -40.08 -8.45 -43.43
N LYS A 184 -40.75 -7.58 -42.66
CA LYS A 184 -42.19 -7.69 -42.37
C LYS A 184 -43.13 -7.13 -43.46
N SER A 185 -42.77 -7.18 -44.74
CA SER A 185 -43.71 -6.89 -45.85
C SER A 185 -44.16 -8.19 -46.53
N VAL A 186 -45.05 -8.95 -45.89
CA VAL A 186 -45.91 -9.88 -46.62
C VAL A 186 -47.34 -9.47 -46.30
N LEU A 187 -47.96 -8.80 -47.27
CA LEU A 187 -49.41 -8.60 -47.30
C LEU A 187 -50.06 -9.98 -47.29
N ALA A 188 -50.88 -10.26 -46.27
CA ALA A 188 -51.87 -11.32 -46.35
C ALA A 188 -53.10 -10.73 -47.04
N THR A 189 -53.31 -11.07 -48.30
CA THR A 189 -54.55 -10.77 -49.03
C THR A 189 -55.47 -11.99 -48.94
N ALA A 190 -56.69 -11.78 -48.45
CA ALA A 190 -57.83 -12.69 -48.57
C ALA A 190 -59.00 -11.92 -49.21
#